data_AF-A0A7S3L1H4-F1
#
_entry.id   AF-A0A7S3L1H4-F1
#
_cell.length_a   1.000
_cell.length_b   1.000
_cell.length_c   1.000
_cell.angle_alpha   90.00
_cell.angle_beta   90.00
_cell.angle_gamma   90.00
#
_symmetry.space_group_name_H-M   'P 1'
#
loop_
_entity.id
_entity.type
_entity.pdbx_description
1 polymer ?
#
loop_
_entity_poly.entity_id
_entity_poly.type
_entity_poly.pdbx_seq_one_letter_code
_entity_poly.pdbx_strand_id
1 'polypeptide(L)'
;TTTREIQCRQDILSRVASESFVNGNKDEASIRSLVQQRLGKFSSHQDNFYIFLALYCAVKDDDNNTSHHKKWAPWIQSLPRTFPQFTTAEKECLPYYAKYAADFQDEKCQAFLSTAATLLGGCDQSLATWAFGAVKSRFWKAVDPTSGEGTSELVPIGDMFNHREPPNVAITHDEESGCVNFIYKGNGDNDDNDGKDLFITYGQPSNAHRFLATFGFVDVTMPYVWSNLAYPNNPFAADVPRMVFRAHDGHVSKIVWDAVLYALLQPTTTDPPSYTAQDHAKYKKHTLTVLKNHVTKELAELQSLRGKLEHLAGTGDTGKHPNIPLIRQYHDFLTQ
;
A
#
# COMPACT_ATOMS: atom_id res chain seq x y z
N THR A 1 -23.30 -11.22 -9.61
CA THR A 1 -22.03 -10.83 -8.94
C THR A 1 -22.18 -10.73 -7.43
N THR A 2 -23.29 -10.17 -6.92
CA THR A 2 -23.62 -10.07 -5.49
C THR A 2 -23.60 -11.41 -4.73
N THR A 3 -24.04 -12.52 -5.31
CA THR A 3 -24.28 -13.77 -4.53
C THR A 3 -23.02 -14.47 -4.00
N ARG A 4 -21.86 -14.42 -4.66
CA ARG A 4 -20.65 -15.18 -4.24
C ARG A 4 -19.77 -14.44 -3.23
N GLU A 5 -19.62 -13.13 -3.36
CA GLU A 5 -18.93 -12.30 -2.37
C GLU A 5 -19.76 -12.17 -1.09
N ILE A 6 -21.09 -12.04 -1.24
CA ILE A 6 -22.05 -12.20 -0.15
C ILE A 6 -21.87 -13.57 0.49
N GLN A 7 -21.78 -14.66 -0.27
CA GLN A 7 -21.63 -16.00 0.31
C GLN A 7 -20.30 -16.16 1.08
N CYS A 8 -19.15 -15.78 0.53
CA CYS A 8 -17.87 -15.91 1.25
C CYS A 8 -17.85 -15.04 2.52
N ARG A 9 -18.33 -13.80 2.42
CA ARG A 9 -18.47 -12.89 3.56
C ARG A 9 -19.47 -13.41 4.59
N GLN A 10 -20.58 -13.97 4.16
CA GLN A 10 -21.57 -14.62 5.02
C GLN A 10 -21.03 -15.91 5.63
N ASP A 11 -20.19 -16.66 4.93
CA ASP A 11 -19.53 -17.87 5.45
C ASP A 11 -18.49 -17.50 6.52
N ILE A 12 -17.72 -16.43 6.31
CA ILE A 12 -16.82 -15.87 7.32
C ILE A 12 -17.61 -15.32 8.49
N LEU A 13 -18.65 -14.53 8.26
CA LEU A 13 -19.45 -13.92 9.32
C LEU A 13 -20.28 -14.96 10.08
N SER A 14 -20.76 -16.01 9.42
CA SER A 14 -21.45 -17.14 10.07
C SER A 14 -20.48 -18.03 10.83
N ARG A 15 -19.26 -18.26 10.32
CA ARG A 15 -18.18 -18.93 11.07
C ARG A 15 -17.76 -18.12 12.28
N VAL A 16 -17.50 -16.83 12.12
CA VAL A 16 -17.20 -15.90 13.22
C VAL A 16 -18.36 -15.85 14.20
N ALA A 17 -19.62 -15.83 13.75
CA ALA A 17 -20.78 -15.90 14.65
C ALA A 17 -20.84 -17.24 15.40
N SER A 18 -20.52 -18.36 14.74
CA SER A 18 -20.51 -19.69 15.35
C SER A 18 -19.33 -19.94 16.31
N GLU A 19 -18.19 -19.28 16.06
CA GLU A 19 -16.95 -19.40 16.85
C GLU A 19 -16.79 -18.27 17.87
N SER A 20 -17.60 -17.20 17.78
CA SER A 20 -17.55 -16.10 18.73
C SER A 20 -17.99 -16.56 20.12
N PHE A 21 -17.01 -16.89 20.96
CA PHE A 21 -17.20 -17.23 22.37
C PHE A 21 -17.77 -16.07 23.20
N VAL A 22 -17.82 -14.85 22.65
CA VAL A 22 -18.28 -13.65 23.35
C VAL A 22 -19.73 -13.31 22.99
N ASN A 23 -20.63 -13.94 23.76
CA ASN A 23 -22.05 -13.60 23.97
C ASN A 23 -23.01 -13.82 22.80
N GLY A 24 -23.70 -14.97 22.84
CA GLY A 24 -25.06 -15.27 22.37
C GLY A 24 -25.53 -14.65 21.05
N ASN A 25 -25.77 -15.51 20.03
CA ASN A 25 -26.53 -15.23 18.79
C ASN A 25 -26.60 -13.74 18.39
N LYS A 26 -25.44 -13.11 18.17
CA LYS A 26 -25.41 -11.77 17.57
C LYS A 26 -25.66 -11.92 16.07
N ASP A 27 -26.60 -11.13 15.57
CA ASP A 27 -26.83 -11.03 14.13
C ASP A 27 -25.61 -10.40 13.41
N GLU A 28 -25.56 -10.56 12.09
CA GLU A 28 -24.48 -10.07 11.24
C GLU A 28 -24.24 -8.55 11.40
N ALA A 29 -25.34 -7.79 11.58
CA ALA A 29 -25.30 -6.34 11.77
C ALA A 29 -24.56 -5.95 13.05
N SER A 30 -24.79 -6.68 14.14
CA SER A 30 -24.11 -6.48 15.43
C SER A 30 -22.61 -6.75 15.32
N ILE A 31 -22.20 -7.79 14.59
CA ILE A 31 -20.78 -8.10 14.36
C ILE A 31 -20.13 -7.01 13.52
N ARG A 32 -20.79 -6.54 12.46
CA ARG A 32 -20.29 -5.44 11.62
C ARG A 32 -20.10 -4.15 12.41
N SER A 33 -21.08 -3.79 13.24
CA SER A 33 -20.99 -2.63 14.12
C SER A 33 -19.84 -2.74 15.11
N LEU A 34 -19.66 -3.91 15.73
CA LEU A 34 -18.53 -4.17 16.63
C LEU A 34 -17.18 -4.04 15.92
N VAL A 35 -17.03 -4.61 14.73
CA VAL A 35 -15.80 -4.49 13.92
C VAL A 35 -15.53 -3.03 13.60
N GLN A 36 -16.53 -2.29 13.12
CA GLN A 36 -16.37 -0.88 12.79
C GLN A 36 -15.93 -0.06 14.01
N GLN A 37 -16.55 -0.28 15.17
CA GLN A 37 -16.19 0.38 16.42
C GLN A 37 -14.76 0.05 16.84
N ARG A 38 -14.35 -1.23 16.78
CA ARG A 38 -13.04 -1.70 17.25
C ARG A 38 -11.90 -1.29 16.31
N LEU A 39 -12.15 -1.23 15.01
CA LEU A 39 -11.17 -0.71 14.04
C LEU A 39 -10.94 0.80 14.19
N GLY A 40 -11.91 1.54 14.75
CA GLY A 40 -11.77 2.98 15.04
C GLY A 40 -11.44 3.78 13.78
N LYS A 41 -10.27 4.43 13.77
CA LYS A 41 -9.79 5.22 12.61
C LYS A 41 -9.53 4.36 11.36
N PHE A 42 -9.44 3.03 11.51
CA PHE A 42 -9.27 2.08 10.41
C PHE A 42 -10.60 1.45 9.97
N SER A 43 -11.75 1.97 10.38
CA SER A 43 -13.07 1.46 9.98
C SER A 43 -13.28 1.42 8.47
N SER A 44 -12.68 2.33 7.70
CA SER A 44 -12.66 2.31 6.23
C SER A 44 -11.90 1.12 5.62
N HIS A 45 -11.18 0.34 6.43
CA HIS A 45 -10.47 -0.88 6.04
C HIS A 45 -11.19 -2.16 6.49
N GLN A 46 -12.48 -2.09 6.81
CA GLN A 46 -13.27 -3.23 7.29
C GLN A 46 -13.23 -4.44 6.33
N ASP A 47 -13.29 -4.24 5.01
CA ASP A 47 -13.25 -5.37 4.07
C ASP A 47 -11.88 -6.08 4.08
N ASN A 48 -10.80 -5.31 4.21
CA ASN A 48 -9.44 -5.84 4.38
C ASN A 48 -9.35 -6.65 5.70
N PHE A 49 -9.99 -6.17 6.77
CA PHE A 49 -10.06 -6.91 8.04
C PHE A 49 -10.77 -8.27 7.88
N TYR A 50 -11.89 -8.34 7.15
CA TYR A 50 -12.59 -9.61 6.95
C TYR A 50 -11.77 -10.61 6.14
N ILE A 51 -11.04 -10.16 5.13
CA ILE A 51 -10.14 -11.02 4.35
C ILE A 51 -8.97 -11.51 5.22
N PHE A 52 -8.40 -10.62 6.03
CA PHE A 52 -7.39 -10.98 7.03
C PHE A 52 -7.89 -12.08 7.98
N LEU A 53 -9.09 -11.91 8.53
CA LEU A 53 -9.69 -12.87 9.45
C LEU A 53 -9.97 -14.20 8.76
N ALA A 54 -10.45 -14.17 7.52
CA ALA A 54 -10.70 -15.36 6.71
C ALA A 54 -9.41 -16.16 6.45
N LEU A 55 -8.33 -15.48 6.06
CA LEU A 55 -7.03 -16.10 5.84
C LEU A 55 -6.47 -16.68 7.14
N TYR A 56 -6.56 -15.93 8.25
CA TYR A 56 -6.14 -16.40 9.57
C TYR A 56 -6.87 -17.69 9.98
N CYS A 57 -8.20 -17.71 9.90
CA CYS A 57 -9.00 -18.89 10.24
C CYS A 57 -8.68 -20.06 9.29
N ALA A 58 -8.52 -19.80 7.99
CA ALA A 58 -8.16 -20.83 7.03
C ALA A 58 -6.84 -21.53 7.42
N VAL A 59 -5.79 -20.77 7.78
CA VAL A 59 -4.51 -21.38 8.18
C VAL A 59 -4.58 -22.04 9.56
N LYS A 60 -5.31 -21.45 10.51
CA LYS A 60 -5.46 -22.01 11.86
C LYS A 60 -6.19 -23.36 11.85
N ASP A 61 -7.16 -23.52 10.95
CA ASP A 61 -8.01 -24.71 10.86
C ASP A 61 -7.48 -25.79 9.92
N ASP A 62 -6.20 -25.74 9.49
CA ASP A 62 -5.59 -26.72 8.57
C ASP A 62 -5.78 -28.18 9.08
N ASP A 63 -5.90 -28.36 10.40
CA ASP A 63 -6.18 -29.65 11.05
C ASP A 63 -7.64 -30.15 10.95
N ASN A 64 -8.62 -29.29 10.65
CA ASN A 64 -10.06 -29.59 10.81
C ASN A 64 -10.76 -30.18 9.58
N ASN A 65 -10.03 -30.50 8.50
CA ASN A 65 -10.51 -31.30 7.36
C ASN A 65 -11.80 -30.76 6.67
N THR A 66 -12.08 -29.45 6.77
CA THR A 66 -13.26 -28.85 6.10
C THR A 66 -13.04 -28.70 4.59
N SER A 67 -14.08 -28.90 3.78
CA SER A 67 -14.00 -28.88 2.31
C SER A 67 -13.52 -27.54 1.73
N HIS A 68 -13.89 -26.43 2.38
CA HIS A 68 -13.47 -25.08 1.97
C HIS A 68 -11.98 -24.82 2.21
N HIS A 69 -11.38 -25.39 3.26
CA HIS A 69 -9.96 -25.26 3.53
C HIS A 69 -9.12 -25.93 2.41
N LYS A 70 -9.49 -27.16 2.04
CA LYS A 70 -8.79 -27.93 0.99
C LYS A 70 -8.77 -27.22 -0.36
N LYS A 71 -9.78 -26.38 -0.65
CA LYS A 71 -9.84 -25.64 -1.92
C LYS A 71 -8.71 -24.63 -2.06
N TRP A 72 -8.35 -23.94 -0.97
CA TRP A 72 -7.37 -22.84 -1.01
C TRP A 72 -6.00 -23.22 -0.46
N ALA A 73 -5.88 -24.39 0.18
CA ALA A 73 -4.63 -24.88 0.75
C ALA A 73 -3.42 -24.79 -0.20
N PRO A 74 -3.50 -25.17 -1.50
CA PRO A 74 -2.34 -25.05 -2.40
C PRO A 74 -1.84 -23.61 -2.57
N TRP A 75 -2.75 -22.62 -2.63
CA TRP A 75 -2.37 -21.21 -2.72
C TRP A 75 -1.85 -20.67 -1.38
N ILE A 76 -2.50 -21.00 -0.27
CA ILE A 76 -2.03 -20.61 1.07
C ILE A 76 -0.62 -21.15 1.33
N GLN A 77 -0.33 -22.38 0.91
CA GLN A 77 0.97 -23.01 1.05
C GLN A 77 2.05 -22.37 0.15
N SER A 78 1.66 -21.70 -0.94
CA SER A 78 2.60 -20.99 -1.82
C SER A 78 2.87 -19.54 -1.39
N LEU A 79 2.13 -19.01 -0.41
CA LEU A 79 2.38 -17.68 0.13
C LEU A 79 3.74 -17.57 0.83
N PRO A 80 4.39 -16.38 0.80
CA PRO A 80 5.60 -16.12 1.57
C PRO A 80 5.40 -16.41 3.06
N ARG A 81 6.42 -16.99 3.69
CA ARG A 81 6.41 -17.28 5.14
C ARG A 81 6.76 -16.07 6.00
N THR A 82 7.40 -15.07 5.41
CA THR A 82 7.81 -13.85 6.10
C THR A 82 7.45 -12.64 5.26
N PHE A 83 7.17 -11.53 5.95
CA PHE A 83 6.91 -10.22 5.36
C PHE A 83 7.74 -9.20 6.13
N PRO A 84 8.29 -8.17 5.46
CA PRO A 84 9.03 -7.12 6.14
C PRO A 84 8.20 -6.45 7.25
N GLN A 85 8.83 -6.36 8.42
CA GLN A 85 8.35 -5.66 9.61
C GLN A 85 9.51 -4.86 10.15
N PHE A 86 9.35 -3.54 10.20
CA PHE A 86 10.40 -2.64 10.64
C PHE A 86 10.38 -2.52 12.15
N THR A 87 11.51 -2.79 12.79
CA THR A 87 11.74 -2.47 14.19
C THR A 87 11.67 -0.96 14.42
N THR A 88 11.44 -0.53 15.67
CA THR A 88 11.46 0.90 16.02
C THR A 88 12.76 1.58 15.59
N ALA A 89 13.92 0.93 15.82
CA ALA A 89 15.21 1.49 15.42
C ALA A 89 15.37 1.61 13.88
N GLU A 90 14.87 0.63 13.13
CA GLU A 90 14.84 0.70 11.66
C GLU A 90 13.95 1.85 11.17
N LYS A 91 12.77 2.04 11.77
CA LYS A 91 11.86 3.15 11.43
C LYS A 91 12.44 4.53 11.70
N GLU A 92 13.28 4.66 12.73
CA GLU A 92 14.01 5.92 13.01
C GLU A 92 15.09 6.25 11.97
N CYS A 93 15.40 5.31 11.09
CA CYS A 93 16.27 5.49 9.92
C CYS A 93 15.49 5.82 8.65
N LEU A 94 14.15 5.92 8.69
CA LEU A 94 13.33 6.25 7.53
C LEU A 94 13.01 7.75 7.46
N PRO A 95 12.87 8.34 6.25
CA PRO A 95 12.35 9.70 6.11
C PRO A 95 10.90 9.77 6.55
N TYR A 96 10.45 10.98 6.89
CA TYR A 96 9.15 11.22 7.52
C TYR A 96 7.99 10.43 6.91
N TYR A 97 7.79 10.47 5.59
CA TYR A 97 6.66 9.81 4.93
C TYR A 97 6.75 8.28 4.90
N ALA A 98 7.96 7.72 4.77
CA ALA A 98 8.17 6.27 4.86
C ALA A 98 7.95 5.78 6.30
N LYS A 99 8.47 6.52 7.29
CA LYS A 99 8.23 6.23 8.71
C LYS A 99 6.74 6.31 9.04
N TYR A 100 6.07 7.37 8.60
CA TYR A 100 4.63 7.54 8.79
C TYR A 100 3.83 6.38 8.17
N ALA A 101 4.19 5.96 6.95
CA ALA A 101 3.54 4.82 6.30
C ALA A 101 3.78 3.51 7.06
N ALA A 102 5.00 3.28 7.56
CA ALA A 102 5.32 2.10 8.37
C ALA A 102 4.56 2.10 9.70
N ASP A 103 4.56 3.22 10.43
CA ASP A 103 3.81 3.41 11.67
C ASP A 103 2.29 3.19 11.45
N PHE A 104 1.74 3.70 10.35
CA PHE A 104 0.34 3.47 9.97
C PHE A 104 0.02 1.98 9.78
N GLN A 105 0.92 1.21 9.15
CA GLN A 105 0.72 -0.24 8.99
C GLN A 105 0.82 -0.99 10.33
N ASP A 106 1.74 -0.59 11.23
CA ASP A 106 1.86 -1.18 12.56
C ASP A 106 0.60 -0.94 13.39
N GLU A 107 0.13 0.30 13.45
CA GLU A 107 -1.11 0.65 14.15
C GLU A 107 -2.33 -0.08 13.58
N LYS A 108 -2.40 -0.21 12.26
CA LYS A 108 -3.46 -0.98 11.59
C LYS A 108 -3.38 -2.46 11.93
N CYS A 109 -2.18 -3.05 11.96
CA CYS A 109 -1.95 -4.42 12.40
C CYS A 109 -2.45 -4.63 13.83
N GLN A 110 -2.07 -3.74 14.76
CA GLN A 110 -2.53 -3.81 16.15
C GLN A 110 -4.06 -3.72 16.27
N ALA A 111 -4.70 -2.84 15.51
CA ALA A 111 -6.16 -2.75 15.47
C ALA A 111 -6.80 -4.05 14.96
N PHE A 112 -6.22 -4.67 13.92
CA PHE A 112 -6.71 -5.93 13.35
C PHE A 112 -6.54 -7.09 14.34
N LEU A 113 -5.36 -7.24 14.95
CA LEU A 113 -5.07 -8.26 15.96
C LEU A 113 -6.00 -8.15 17.17
N SER A 114 -6.17 -6.94 17.72
CA SER A 114 -7.08 -6.67 18.85
C SER A 114 -8.54 -6.97 18.51
N THR A 115 -8.99 -6.60 17.31
CA THR A 115 -10.35 -6.88 16.84
C THR A 115 -10.57 -8.37 16.65
N ALA A 116 -9.63 -9.09 16.03
CA ALA A 116 -9.71 -10.54 15.86
C ALA A 116 -9.68 -11.28 17.20
N ALA A 117 -8.81 -10.90 18.14
CA ALA A 117 -8.78 -11.47 19.49
C ALA A 117 -10.12 -11.30 20.20
N THR A 118 -10.76 -10.14 20.05
CA THR A 118 -12.08 -9.87 20.64
C THR A 118 -13.17 -10.78 20.03
N LEU A 119 -13.17 -10.95 18.72
CA LEU A 119 -14.18 -11.78 18.02
C LEU A 119 -14.01 -13.27 18.30
N LEU A 120 -12.77 -13.75 18.33
CA LEU A 120 -12.44 -15.17 18.42
C LEU A 120 -12.20 -15.66 19.86
N GLY A 121 -12.25 -14.77 20.86
CA GLY A 121 -11.89 -15.11 22.25
C GLY A 121 -10.39 -15.34 22.48
N GLY A 122 -9.55 -14.80 21.60
CA GLY A 122 -8.09 -14.95 21.58
C GLY A 122 -7.55 -15.16 20.16
N CYS A 123 -6.28 -14.82 19.92
CA CYS A 123 -5.62 -15.10 18.64
C CYS A 123 -4.13 -15.42 18.83
N ASP A 124 -3.61 -16.31 17.98
CA ASP A 124 -2.17 -16.50 17.84
C ASP A 124 -1.58 -15.24 17.18
N GLN A 125 -0.77 -14.51 17.94
CA GLN A 125 -0.19 -13.25 17.51
C GLN A 125 0.75 -13.41 16.30
N SER A 126 1.51 -14.50 16.25
CA SER A 126 2.44 -14.76 15.14
C SER A 126 1.68 -15.05 13.86
N LEU A 127 0.69 -15.94 13.92
CA LEU A 127 -0.15 -16.27 12.76
C LEU A 127 -0.99 -15.08 12.31
N ALA A 128 -1.56 -14.31 13.23
CA ALA A 128 -2.31 -13.10 12.91
C ALA A 128 -1.41 -12.04 12.26
N THR A 129 -0.20 -11.83 12.78
CA THR A 129 0.73 -10.89 12.16
C THR A 129 1.14 -11.34 10.75
N TRP A 130 1.38 -12.64 10.55
CA TRP A 130 1.64 -13.22 9.23
C TRP A 130 0.47 -13.01 8.26
N ALA A 131 -0.76 -13.32 8.69
CA ALA A 131 -1.95 -13.16 7.86
C ALA A 131 -2.16 -11.68 7.49
N PHE A 132 -1.93 -10.76 8.42
CA PHE A 132 -1.94 -9.32 8.12
C PHE A 132 -0.88 -8.96 7.07
N GLY A 133 0.34 -9.50 7.18
CA GLY A 133 1.41 -9.33 6.20
C GLY A 133 1.05 -9.82 4.80
N ALA A 134 0.39 -10.97 4.72
CA ALA A 134 -0.11 -11.52 3.46
C ALA A 134 -1.19 -10.62 2.85
N VAL A 135 -2.21 -10.25 3.63
CA VAL A 135 -3.30 -9.41 3.12
C VAL A 135 -2.80 -8.02 2.76
N LYS A 136 -2.00 -7.34 3.60
CA LYS A 136 -1.52 -5.97 3.31
C LYS A 136 -0.75 -5.87 1.99
N SER A 137 -0.02 -6.92 1.62
CA SER A 137 0.87 -6.93 0.45
C SER A 137 0.22 -7.43 -0.83
N ARG A 138 -0.87 -8.20 -0.75
CA ARG A 138 -1.48 -8.89 -1.89
C ARG A 138 -2.93 -8.51 -2.17
N PHE A 139 -3.55 -7.79 -1.24
CA PHE A 139 -4.91 -7.29 -1.37
C PHE A 139 -5.03 -6.22 -2.45
N TRP A 140 -6.06 -6.30 -3.29
CA TRP A 140 -6.46 -5.19 -4.15
C TRP A 140 -7.94 -4.89 -4.06
N LYS A 141 -8.27 -3.67 -4.52
CA LYS A 141 -9.64 -3.23 -4.74
C LYS A 141 -9.89 -3.16 -6.24
N ALA A 142 -10.85 -3.94 -6.70
CA ALA A 142 -11.44 -3.70 -8.01
C ALA A 142 -12.48 -2.59 -7.85
N VAL A 143 -12.64 -1.74 -8.86
CA VAL A 143 -13.76 -0.80 -8.94
C VAL A 143 -14.46 -1.11 -10.24
N ASP A 144 -15.74 -1.44 -10.16
CA ASP A 144 -16.60 -1.53 -11.33
C ASP A 144 -16.75 -0.11 -11.92
N PRO A 145 -16.32 0.13 -13.16
CA PRO A 145 -16.37 1.45 -13.78
C PRO A 145 -17.80 1.91 -14.08
N THR A 146 -18.76 1.00 -14.13
CA THR A 146 -20.18 1.25 -14.43
C THR A 146 -20.95 1.58 -13.15
N SER A 147 -20.83 0.76 -12.11
CA SER A 147 -21.56 0.95 -10.84
C SER A 147 -20.81 1.84 -9.84
N GLY A 148 -19.49 1.97 -9.98
CA GLY A 148 -18.62 2.58 -8.98
C GLY A 148 -18.47 1.75 -7.69
N GLU A 149 -19.14 0.59 -7.61
CA GLU A 149 -19.00 -0.34 -6.49
C GLU A 149 -17.66 -1.07 -6.61
N GLY A 150 -16.93 -1.16 -5.50
CA GLY A 150 -15.64 -1.82 -5.48
C GLY A 150 -15.68 -3.13 -4.72
N THR A 151 -15.06 -4.16 -5.27
CA THR A 151 -14.83 -5.42 -4.54
C THR A 151 -13.45 -5.38 -3.89
N SER A 152 -13.31 -6.13 -2.81
CA SER A 152 -12.10 -6.23 -2.00
C SER A 152 -11.71 -7.70 -1.96
N GLU A 153 -10.55 -8.07 -2.50
CA GLU A 153 -10.23 -9.48 -2.73
C GLU A 153 -8.73 -9.80 -2.64
N LEU A 154 -8.45 -11.09 -2.43
CA LEU A 154 -7.19 -11.74 -2.75
C LEU A 154 -7.46 -12.68 -3.92
N VAL A 155 -6.67 -12.58 -4.97
CA VAL A 155 -6.86 -13.39 -6.17
C VAL A 155 -5.65 -14.31 -6.32
N PRO A 156 -5.82 -15.59 -5.98
CA PRO A 156 -4.77 -16.59 -6.15
C PRO A 156 -4.18 -16.58 -7.55
N ILE A 157 -2.87 -16.78 -7.65
CA ILE A 157 -2.07 -16.74 -8.90
C ILE A 157 -1.92 -15.30 -9.43
N GLY A 158 -2.99 -14.52 -9.45
CA GLY A 158 -2.94 -13.10 -9.82
C GLY A 158 -2.07 -12.26 -8.87
N ASP A 159 -2.08 -12.59 -7.58
CA ASP A 159 -1.25 -11.96 -6.56
C ASP A 159 0.23 -12.38 -6.60
N MET A 160 0.62 -13.25 -7.53
CA MET A 160 2.01 -13.65 -7.75
C MET A 160 2.73 -12.79 -8.80
N PHE A 161 2.01 -11.94 -9.53
CA PHE A 161 2.65 -10.97 -10.43
C PHE A 161 3.41 -9.91 -9.62
N ASN A 162 4.66 -9.68 -9.97
CA ASN A 162 5.47 -8.61 -9.39
C ASN A 162 5.05 -7.24 -9.93
N HIS A 163 5.49 -6.19 -9.25
CA HIS A 163 5.30 -4.82 -9.71
C HIS A 163 6.29 -4.44 -10.82
N ARG A 164 5.81 -3.67 -11.81
CA ARG A 164 6.64 -2.85 -12.71
C ARG A 164 5.83 -1.67 -13.26
N GLU A 165 6.52 -0.59 -13.62
CA GLU A 165 5.96 0.52 -14.39
C GLU A 165 6.84 0.83 -15.63
N PRO A 166 6.32 0.72 -16.86
CA PRO A 166 4.98 0.28 -17.21
C PRO A 166 4.74 -1.23 -17.01
N PRO A 167 3.53 -1.65 -16.64
CA PRO A 167 3.17 -3.06 -16.56
C PRO A 167 2.99 -3.68 -17.96
N ASN A 168 3.27 -4.98 -18.10
CA ASN A 168 2.97 -5.75 -19.33
C ASN A 168 1.72 -6.62 -19.20
N VAL A 169 1.03 -6.60 -18.06
CA VAL A 169 -0.23 -7.30 -17.83
C VAL A 169 -1.33 -6.29 -17.48
N ALA A 170 -2.46 -6.36 -18.19
CA ALA A 170 -3.73 -5.75 -17.79
C ALA A 170 -4.46 -6.64 -16.81
N ILE A 171 -5.15 -6.02 -15.85
CA ILE A 171 -6.17 -6.69 -15.05
C ILE A 171 -7.52 -6.18 -15.54
N THR A 172 -8.43 -7.07 -15.88
CA THR A 172 -9.82 -6.74 -16.21
C THR A 172 -10.78 -7.63 -15.44
N HIS A 173 -11.98 -7.14 -15.18
CA HIS A 173 -13.02 -7.89 -14.49
C HIS A 173 -14.10 -8.25 -15.51
N ASP A 174 -14.41 -9.52 -15.61
CA ASP A 174 -15.56 -9.99 -16.39
C ASP A 174 -16.77 -10.08 -15.45
N GLU A 175 -17.72 -9.17 -15.66
CA GLU A 175 -18.93 -9.04 -14.83
C GLU A 175 -19.84 -10.27 -14.94
N GLU A 176 -19.89 -10.93 -16.10
CA GLU A 176 -20.78 -12.07 -16.35
C GLU A 176 -20.28 -13.32 -15.63
N SER A 177 -18.98 -13.61 -15.76
CA SER A 177 -18.36 -14.76 -15.08
C SER A 177 -17.96 -14.47 -13.63
N GLY A 178 -17.84 -13.20 -13.26
CA GLY A 178 -17.28 -12.75 -11.98
C GLY A 178 -15.79 -13.09 -11.83
N CYS A 179 -15.08 -13.33 -12.94
CA CYS A 179 -13.67 -13.69 -12.94
C CYS A 179 -12.77 -12.46 -13.13
N VAL A 180 -11.57 -12.54 -12.56
CA VAL A 180 -10.48 -11.60 -12.85
C VAL A 180 -9.63 -12.16 -13.98
N ASN A 181 -9.47 -11.37 -15.04
CA ASN A 181 -8.71 -11.71 -16.22
C ASN A 181 -7.37 -10.98 -16.23
N PHE A 182 -6.31 -11.69 -16.60
CA PHE A 182 -4.96 -11.16 -16.76
C PHE A 182 -4.59 -11.20 -18.23
N ILE A 183 -4.48 -10.03 -18.86
CA ILE A 183 -4.26 -9.90 -20.30
C ILE A 183 -2.82 -9.42 -20.53
N TYR A 184 -1.98 -10.28 -21.11
CA TYR A 184 -0.65 -9.88 -21.53
C TYR A 184 -0.74 -8.86 -22.69
N LYS A 185 -0.12 -7.69 -22.52
CA LYS A 185 -0.13 -6.58 -23.48
C LYS A 185 1.15 -6.49 -24.32
N GLY A 186 2.12 -7.37 -24.10
CA GLY A 186 3.47 -7.22 -24.67
C GLY A 186 4.38 -6.33 -23.80
N ASN A 187 5.68 -6.35 -24.10
CA ASN A 187 6.70 -5.51 -23.42
C ASN A 187 6.99 -4.19 -24.16
N GLY A 188 6.07 -3.73 -25.03
CA GLY A 188 6.38 -2.67 -25.99
C GLY A 188 7.16 -3.20 -27.20
N ASP A 189 7.34 -2.34 -28.21
CA ASP A 189 7.57 -2.71 -29.61
C ASP A 189 8.92 -3.38 -29.96
N ASN A 190 9.84 -3.60 -29.02
CA ASN A 190 11.23 -4.00 -29.35
C ASN A 190 11.79 -5.19 -28.58
N ASP A 191 10.94 -5.97 -27.93
CA ASP A 191 11.44 -7.03 -27.05
C ASP A 191 10.86 -8.36 -27.55
N ASP A 192 11.71 -9.22 -28.11
CA ASP A 192 11.37 -10.50 -28.76
C ASP A 192 12.03 -11.68 -28.03
N ASN A 193 12.31 -11.53 -26.73
CA ASN A 193 12.97 -12.56 -25.94
C ASN A 193 11.98 -13.45 -25.16
N ASP A 194 12.09 -14.76 -25.40
CA ASP A 194 11.29 -15.90 -24.87
C ASP A 194 11.44 -16.17 -23.35
N GLY A 195 11.49 -15.13 -22.51
CA GLY A 195 11.73 -15.29 -21.06
C GLY A 195 11.21 -14.15 -20.20
N LYS A 196 10.00 -13.67 -20.50
CA LYS A 196 9.51 -12.41 -19.92
C LYS A 196 8.62 -12.62 -18.72
N ASP A 197 9.16 -12.23 -17.58
CA ASP A 197 8.39 -12.06 -16.36
C ASP A 197 7.15 -11.19 -16.60
N LEU A 198 6.06 -11.58 -15.96
CA LEU A 198 4.77 -10.92 -16.04
C LEU A 198 4.62 -9.96 -14.85
N PHE A 199 4.28 -8.71 -15.13
CA PHE A 199 4.23 -7.61 -14.18
C PHE A 199 2.92 -6.85 -14.29
N ILE A 200 2.37 -6.52 -13.12
CA ILE A 200 1.22 -5.63 -12.95
C ILE A 200 1.66 -4.32 -12.28
N THR A 201 0.80 -3.31 -12.31
CA THR A 201 1.00 -2.11 -11.49
C THR A 201 0.32 -2.33 -10.13
N TYR A 202 1.03 -2.05 -9.03
CA TYR A 202 0.42 -2.07 -7.68
C TYR A 202 -0.27 -0.74 -7.35
N GLY A 203 -0.30 0.19 -8.32
CA GLY A 203 -0.90 1.51 -8.22
C GLY A 203 -0.01 2.53 -7.49
N GLN A 204 -0.29 3.81 -7.72
CA GLN A 204 0.53 4.94 -7.24
C GLN A 204 2.04 4.74 -7.52
N PRO A 205 2.43 4.56 -8.80
CA PRO A 205 3.78 4.17 -9.20
C PRO A 205 4.85 5.25 -8.95
N SER A 206 4.48 6.40 -8.38
CA SER A 206 5.40 7.45 -7.94
C SER A 206 5.65 7.47 -6.43
N ASN A 207 4.96 6.63 -5.64
CA ASN A 207 5.04 6.64 -4.18
C ASN A 207 5.99 5.56 -3.63
N ALA A 208 7.29 5.84 -3.62
CA ALA A 208 8.31 4.93 -3.11
C ALA A 208 8.09 4.52 -1.63
N HIS A 209 7.54 5.43 -0.82
CA HIS A 209 7.21 5.17 0.59
C HIS A 209 6.21 4.02 0.74
N ARG A 210 5.22 3.97 -0.15
CA ARG A 210 4.20 2.91 -0.15
C ARG A 210 4.80 1.56 -0.48
N PHE A 211 5.69 1.49 -1.48
CA PHE A 211 6.37 0.25 -1.85
C PHE A 211 7.17 -0.32 -0.69
N LEU A 212 7.94 0.54 -0.02
CA LEU A 212 8.72 0.14 1.13
C LEU A 212 7.84 -0.33 2.30
N ALA A 213 6.88 0.50 2.74
CA ALA A 213 6.13 0.23 3.98
C ALA A 213 5.01 -0.81 3.82
N THR A 214 4.35 -0.85 2.67
CA THR A 214 3.21 -1.74 2.42
C THR A 214 3.65 -3.06 1.82
N PHE A 215 4.47 -2.99 0.76
CA PHE A 215 4.83 -4.16 -0.04
C PHE A 215 6.20 -4.74 0.34
N GLY A 216 7.04 -4.00 1.06
CA GLY A 216 8.31 -4.51 1.57
C GLY A 216 9.43 -4.56 0.54
N PHE A 217 9.39 -3.72 -0.51
CA PHE A 217 10.45 -3.63 -1.51
C PHE A 217 10.65 -2.18 -1.99
N VAL A 218 11.75 -1.93 -2.71
CA VAL A 218 12.04 -0.65 -3.35
C VAL A 218 12.00 -0.85 -4.85
N ASP A 219 11.12 -0.13 -5.55
CA ASP A 219 11.14 -0.09 -7.00
C ASP A 219 12.13 1.00 -7.47
N VAL A 220 13.35 0.55 -7.78
CA VAL A 220 14.40 1.44 -8.29
C VAL A 220 14.21 1.82 -9.76
N THR A 221 13.19 1.26 -10.43
CA THR A 221 12.88 1.52 -11.84
C THR A 221 11.77 2.55 -12.03
N MET A 222 11.21 3.08 -10.94
CA MET A 222 10.12 4.06 -10.99
C MET A 222 10.49 5.26 -11.87
N PRO A 223 9.71 5.59 -12.92
CA PRO A 223 10.02 6.71 -13.80
C PRO A 223 9.82 8.08 -13.14
N TYR A 224 9.02 8.12 -12.08
CA TYR A 224 8.67 9.32 -11.33
C TYR A 224 8.72 9.07 -9.84
N VAL A 225 9.09 10.08 -9.06
CA VAL A 225 9.10 10.06 -7.59
C VAL A 225 8.19 11.18 -7.09
N TRP A 226 7.35 10.88 -6.12
CA TRP A 226 6.49 11.89 -5.48
C TRP A 226 7.35 12.97 -4.82
N SER A 227 6.99 14.23 -5.05
CA SER A 227 7.74 15.40 -4.60
C SER A 227 7.67 15.65 -3.10
N ASN A 228 6.81 14.94 -2.35
CA ASN A 228 6.56 15.13 -0.92
C ASN A 228 6.14 16.57 -0.50
N LEU A 229 5.83 17.44 -1.46
CA LEU A 229 5.33 18.78 -1.19
C LEU A 229 3.86 18.69 -0.77
N ALA A 230 3.59 18.99 0.50
CA ALA A 230 2.26 19.04 1.06
C ALA A 230 1.84 20.48 1.35
N TYR A 231 0.85 20.97 0.62
CA TYR A 231 0.23 22.26 0.86
C TYR A 231 -1.25 22.06 1.21
N PRO A 232 -1.64 22.23 2.49
CA PRO A 232 -3.04 22.15 2.89
C PRO A 232 -3.90 23.11 2.06
N ASN A 233 -5.08 22.67 1.63
CA ASN A 233 -6.04 23.46 0.83
C ASN A 233 -5.52 23.93 -0.54
N ASN A 234 -4.41 23.38 -1.03
CA ASN A 234 -3.89 23.68 -2.36
C ASN A 234 -4.47 22.69 -3.38
N PRO A 235 -5.24 23.16 -4.37
CA PRO A 235 -5.92 22.28 -5.32
C PRO A 235 -4.95 21.49 -6.21
N PHE A 236 -3.75 22.02 -6.47
CA PHE A 236 -2.73 21.31 -7.25
C PHE A 236 -2.03 20.22 -6.43
N ALA A 237 -1.80 20.48 -5.14
CA ALA A 237 -1.19 19.50 -4.25
C ALA A 237 -2.11 18.30 -3.96
N ALA A 238 -3.42 18.44 -4.19
CA ALA A 238 -4.39 17.35 -4.11
C ALA A 238 -4.24 16.32 -5.25
N ASP A 239 -3.67 16.70 -6.40
CA ASP A 239 -3.37 15.78 -7.51
C ASP A 239 -2.03 15.05 -7.26
N VAL A 240 -2.02 14.22 -6.20
CA VAL A 240 -0.84 13.47 -5.74
C VAL A 240 -0.15 12.69 -6.87
N PRO A 241 -0.86 11.99 -7.79
CA PRO A 241 -0.21 11.27 -8.89
C PRO A 241 0.64 12.15 -9.82
N ARG A 242 0.32 13.45 -9.93
CA ARG A 242 1.05 14.40 -10.78
C ARG A 242 2.03 15.29 -10.03
N MET A 243 2.03 15.27 -8.69
CA MET A 243 2.96 16.00 -7.83
C MET A 243 4.35 15.33 -7.79
N VAL A 244 5.01 15.17 -8.94
CA VAL A 244 6.18 14.30 -9.10
C VAL A 244 7.41 15.00 -9.69
N PHE A 245 8.57 14.44 -9.37
CA PHE A 245 9.84 14.62 -10.08
C PHE A 245 10.08 13.42 -11.00
N ARG A 246 10.71 13.65 -12.14
CA ARG A 246 11.15 12.57 -13.03
C ARG A 246 12.47 12.00 -12.53
N ALA A 247 12.53 10.68 -12.34
CA ALA A 247 13.64 10.05 -11.62
C ALA A 247 14.99 10.17 -12.36
N HIS A 248 15.00 10.14 -13.69
CA HIS A 248 16.27 10.09 -14.45
C HIS A 248 16.97 11.44 -14.67
N ASP A 249 16.27 12.56 -14.53
CA ASP A 249 16.85 13.88 -14.78
C ASP A 249 16.34 14.99 -13.86
N GLY A 250 15.51 14.66 -12.87
CA GLY A 250 14.95 15.61 -11.92
C GLY A 250 13.95 16.59 -12.54
N HIS A 251 13.45 16.35 -13.76
CA HIS A 251 12.44 17.24 -14.35
C HIS A 251 11.22 17.35 -13.44
N VAL A 252 10.87 18.58 -13.08
CA VAL A 252 9.76 18.90 -12.18
C VAL A 252 8.46 19.05 -12.98
N SER A 253 7.41 18.30 -12.60
CA SER A 253 6.12 18.38 -13.30
C SER A 253 5.50 19.79 -13.21
N LYS A 254 4.69 20.17 -14.20
CA LYS A 254 3.96 21.44 -14.18
C LYS A 254 3.09 21.59 -12.92
N ILE A 255 2.46 20.52 -12.47
CA ILE A 255 1.58 20.52 -11.29
C ILE A 255 2.36 20.89 -10.02
N VAL A 256 3.60 20.44 -9.88
CA VAL A 256 4.47 20.87 -8.77
C VAL A 256 4.77 22.38 -8.84
N TRP A 257 5.08 22.90 -10.02
CA TRP A 257 5.28 24.34 -10.20
C TRP A 257 4.02 25.15 -9.88
N ASP A 258 2.85 24.70 -10.35
CA ASP A 258 1.57 25.34 -10.09
C ASP A 258 1.24 25.31 -8.59
N ALA A 259 1.51 24.21 -7.89
CA ALA A 259 1.29 24.08 -6.46
C ALA A 259 2.16 25.06 -5.66
N VAL A 260 3.45 25.17 -5.97
CA VAL A 260 4.35 26.12 -5.32
C VAL A 260 3.92 27.56 -5.60
N LEU A 261 3.55 27.87 -6.84
CA LEU A 261 3.08 29.20 -7.21
C LEU A 261 1.79 29.56 -6.47
N TYR A 262 0.83 28.63 -6.39
CA TYR A 262 -0.40 28.81 -5.62
C TYR A 262 -0.12 29.11 -4.15
N ALA A 263 0.77 28.33 -3.52
CA ALA A 263 1.14 28.53 -2.12
C ALA A 263 1.82 29.89 -1.87
N LEU A 264 2.57 30.41 -2.85
CA LEU A 264 3.19 31.74 -2.78
C LEU A 264 2.19 32.88 -2.96
N LEU A 265 1.22 32.72 -3.86
CA LEU A 265 0.25 33.77 -4.19
C LEU A 265 -0.93 33.83 -3.21
N GLN A 266 -1.28 32.72 -2.56
CA GLN A 266 -2.42 32.59 -1.64
C GLN A 266 -3.69 33.23 -2.22
N PRO A 267 -4.14 32.81 -3.42
CA PRO A 267 -5.29 33.43 -4.06
C PRO A 267 -6.54 33.24 -3.20
N THR A 268 -7.40 34.25 -3.18
CA THR A 268 -8.65 34.24 -2.42
C THR A 268 -9.83 33.61 -3.17
N THR A 269 -9.61 33.14 -4.40
CA THR A 269 -10.66 32.56 -5.24
C THR A 269 -10.94 31.11 -4.85
N THR A 270 -12.21 30.70 -4.95
CA THR A 270 -12.63 29.31 -4.71
C THR A 270 -12.14 28.37 -5.80
N ASP A 271 -12.03 28.85 -7.04
CA ASP A 271 -11.58 28.04 -8.17
C ASP A 271 -10.06 28.05 -8.34
N PRO A 272 -9.43 26.91 -8.72
CA PRO A 272 -8.01 26.85 -9.01
C PRO A 272 -7.66 27.74 -10.23
N PRO A 273 -6.71 28.67 -10.10
CA PRO A 273 -6.31 29.51 -11.23
C PRO A 273 -5.58 28.70 -12.30
N SER A 274 -5.74 29.02 -13.58
CA SER A 274 -4.89 28.44 -14.64
C SER A 274 -3.64 29.30 -14.83
N TYR A 275 -2.49 28.82 -14.34
CA TYR A 275 -1.22 29.54 -14.50
C TYR A 275 -0.62 29.36 -15.90
N THR A 276 -0.33 30.50 -16.53
CA THR A 276 0.30 30.61 -17.85
C THR A 276 1.82 30.53 -17.76
N ALA A 277 2.50 30.40 -18.90
CA ALA A 277 3.96 30.49 -18.96
C ALA A 277 4.48 31.86 -18.49
N GLN A 278 3.71 32.93 -18.72
CA GLN A 278 4.03 34.29 -18.29
C GLN A 278 3.97 34.42 -16.76
N ASP A 279 2.98 33.79 -16.12
CA ASP A 279 2.88 33.75 -14.64
C ASP A 279 4.11 33.06 -14.05
N HIS A 280 4.45 31.89 -14.59
CA HIS A 280 5.64 31.14 -14.17
C HIS A 280 6.93 31.93 -14.40
N ALA A 281 7.06 32.62 -15.53
CA ALA A 281 8.23 33.47 -15.81
C ALA A 281 8.36 34.61 -14.80
N LYS A 282 7.25 35.26 -14.44
CA LYS A 282 7.20 36.37 -13.47
C LYS A 282 7.68 35.94 -12.08
N TYR A 283 7.29 34.76 -11.61
CA TYR A 283 7.62 34.26 -10.26
C TYR A 283 8.76 33.23 -10.22
N LYS A 284 9.42 32.97 -11.36
CA LYS A 284 10.44 31.92 -11.53
C LYS A 284 11.50 31.89 -10.45
N LYS A 285 12.01 33.07 -10.04
CA LYS A 285 13.05 33.15 -9.00
C LYS A 285 12.53 32.65 -7.64
N HIS A 286 11.30 32.99 -7.28
CA HIS A 286 10.69 32.62 -6.01
C HIS A 286 10.32 31.14 -5.99
N THR A 287 9.64 30.65 -7.03
CA THR A 287 9.27 29.22 -7.14
C THR A 287 10.52 28.33 -7.17
N LEU A 288 11.56 28.70 -7.90
CA LEU A 288 12.83 27.97 -7.93
C LEU A 288 13.52 27.97 -6.55
N THR A 289 13.46 29.07 -5.80
CA THR A 289 14.03 29.12 -4.45
C THR A 289 13.31 28.17 -3.51
N VAL A 290 11.98 28.13 -3.55
CA VAL A 290 11.18 27.19 -2.74
C VAL A 290 11.54 25.74 -3.08
N LEU A 291 11.55 25.38 -4.36
CA LEU A 291 11.87 24.01 -4.80
C LEU A 291 13.30 23.59 -4.45
N LYS A 292 14.29 24.47 -4.67
CA LYS A 292 15.68 24.19 -4.28
C LYS A 292 15.80 23.97 -2.78
N ASN A 293 15.16 24.81 -1.98
CA ASN A 293 15.18 24.67 -0.54
C ASN A 293 14.49 23.38 -0.08
N HIS A 294 13.39 22.98 -0.73
CA HIS A 294 12.72 21.71 -0.47
C HIS A 294 13.65 20.52 -0.71
N VAL A 295 14.18 20.38 -1.94
CA VAL A 295 15.09 19.28 -2.31
C VAL A 295 16.34 19.26 -1.43
N THR A 296 16.93 20.42 -1.13
CA THR A 296 18.12 20.51 -0.27
C THR A 296 17.84 19.98 1.14
N LYS A 297 16.65 20.26 1.70
CA LYS A 297 16.25 19.75 3.02
C LYS A 297 16.04 18.24 3.00
N GLU A 298 15.38 17.71 1.97
CA GLU A 298 15.18 16.27 1.83
C GLU A 298 16.50 15.52 1.71
N LEU A 299 17.44 16.02 0.89
CA LEU A 299 18.77 15.42 0.76
C LEU A 299 19.57 15.49 2.08
N ALA A 300 19.46 16.59 2.82
CA ALA A 300 20.10 16.72 4.13
C ALA A 300 19.49 15.76 5.18
N GLU A 301 18.17 15.56 5.15
CA GLU A 301 17.48 14.56 5.98
C GLU A 301 17.97 13.16 5.64
N LEU A 302 17.98 12.78 4.36
CA LEU A 302 18.46 11.46 3.91
C LEU A 302 19.92 11.21 4.32
N GLN A 303 20.79 12.21 4.22
CA GLN A 303 22.19 12.11 4.66
C GLN A 303 22.28 11.84 6.18
N SER A 304 21.47 12.52 6.98
CA SER A 304 21.39 12.30 8.43
C SER A 304 20.89 10.89 8.77
N LEU A 305 19.85 10.43 8.08
CA LEU A 305 19.26 9.11 8.27
C LEU A 305 20.20 7.98 7.83
N ARG A 306 20.99 8.16 6.76
CA ARG A 306 22.07 7.25 6.40
C ARG A 306 23.10 7.11 7.53
N GLY A 307 23.47 8.21 8.18
CA GLY A 307 24.35 8.18 9.35
C GLY A 307 23.78 7.32 10.49
N LYS A 308 22.48 7.46 10.78
CA LYS A 308 21.78 6.60 11.76
C LYS A 308 21.78 5.12 11.34
N LEU A 309 21.51 4.85 10.07
CA LEU A 309 21.46 3.50 9.52
C LEU A 309 22.81 2.80 9.63
N GLU A 310 23.91 3.48 9.28
CA GLU A 310 25.26 2.91 9.39
C GLU A 310 25.69 2.71 10.85
N HIS A 311 25.28 3.61 11.76
CA HIS A 311 25.46 3.39 13.19
C HIS A 311 24.72 2.14 13.67
N LEU A 312 23.45 1.99 13.26
CA LEU A 312 22.63 0.82 13.59
C LEU A 312 23.24 -0.48 13.04
N ALA A 313 23.71 -0.46 11.79
CA ALA A 313 24.38 -1.59 11.15
C ALA A 313 25.69 -1.98 11.86
N GLY A 314 26.43 -1.00 12.38
CA GLY A 314 27.69 -1.19 13.10
C GLY A 314 27.56 -1.78 14.51
N THR A 315 26.35 -1.88 15.07
CA THR A 315 26.12 -2.43 16.42
C THR A 315 26.39 -3.93 16.54
N GLY A 316 26.56 -4.64 15.41
CA GLY A 316 26.77 -6.10 15.38
C GLY A 316 25.49 -6.93 15.57
N ASP A 317 24.35 -6.28 15.77
CA ASP A 317 23.02 -6.89 15.93
C ASP A 317 22.28 -7.08 14.59
N THR A 318 22.98 -7.52 13.54
CA THR A 318 22.41 -7.64 12.18
C THR A 318 21.18 -8.56 12.12
N GLY A 319 21.11 -9.58 12.97
CA GLY A 319 19.94 -10.46 13.08
C GLY A 319 18.69 -9.79 13.68
N LYS A 320 18.83 -8.67 14.39
CA LYS A 320 17.70 -7.90 14.96
C LYS A 320 17.15 -6.85 14.00
N HIS A 321 17.90 -6.51 12.95
CA HIS A 321 17.56 -5.46 11.99
C HIS A 321 17.67 -5.99 10.55
N PRO A 322 16.80 -6.95 10.17
CA PRO A 322 16.89 -7.63 8.88
C PRO A 322 16.62 -6.71 7.69
N ASN A 323 16.00 -5.54 7.90
CA ASN A 323 15.61 -4.63 6.83
C ASN A 323 16.66 -3.56 6.51
N ILE A 324 17.82 -3.54 7.19
CA ILE A 324 18.88 -2.57 6.91
C ILE A 324 19.26 -2.52 5.42
N PRO A 325 19.45 -3.65 4.70
CA PRO A 325 19.76 -3.61 3.27
C PRO A 325 18.66 -2.94 2.44
N LEU A 326 17.39 -3.19 2.79
CA LEU A 326 16.23 -2.62 2.12
C LEU A 326 16.15 -1.10 2.34
N ILE A 327 16.40 -0.64 3.57
CA ILE A 327 16.43 0.79 3.91
C ILE A 327 17.58 1.50 3.19
N ARG A 328 18.74 0.84 3.08
CA ARG A 328 19.88 1.38 2.34
C ARG A 328 19.56 1.57 0.86
N GLN A 329 19.01 0.53 0.22
CA GLN A 329 18.56 0.60 -1.18
C GLN A 329 17.53 1.72 -1.39
N TYR A 330 16.62 1.88 -0.44
CA TYR A 330 15.61 2.93 -0.48
C TYR A 330 16.23 4.35 -0.41
N HIS A 331 17.21 4.57 0.47
CA HIS A 331 17.95 5.82 0.52
C HIS A 331 18.75 6.08 -0.75
N ASP A 332 19.41 5.06 -1.30
CA ASP A 332 20.17 5.14 -2.55
C ASP A 332 19.29 5.53 -3.72
N PHE A 333 18.08 4.98 -3.79
CA PHE A 333 17.12 5.36 -4.81
C PHE A 333 16.67 6.82 -4.69
N LEU A 334 16.27 7.27 -3.49
CA LEU A 334 15.79 8.65 -3.31
C LEU A 334 16.86 9.74 -3.45
N THR A 335 18.14 9.37 -3.33
CA THR A 335 19.25 10.32 -3.41
C THR A 335 19.65 10.64 -4.86
N GLN A 336 19.39 9.72 -5.79
CA GLN A 336 19.69 9.86 -7.22
C GLN A 336 18.83 10.96 -7.86
#